data_AF-A0A960ISB0-F1
#
_entry.id   AF-A0A960ISB0-F1
#
_cell.length_a   1.000
_cell.length_b   1.000
_cell.length_c   1.000
_cell.angle_alpha   90.00
_cell.angle_beta   90.00
_cell.angle_gamma   90.00
#
_symmetry.space_group_name_H-M   'P 1'
#
loop_
_entity.id
_entity.type
_entity.pdbx_description
1 polymer ?
#
loop_
_entity_poly.entity_id
_entity_poly.type
_entity_poly.pdbx_seq_one_letter_code
_entity_poly.pdbx_strand_id
1 'polypeptide(L)'
;RDTELDEPSRDQLRDIYANSVAELKTAVSPELGAELDQLSFVFDDDELPSGVELRMAKAQLVGWLEGLFHGMQAALMAQQMNMRQQLEGMRQQLPEHAGQPPSGGPGYL
;
A
#
# COMPACT_ATOMS: atom_id res chain seq x y z
N ARG A 1 -26.46 0.58 13.42
CA ARG A 1 -27.73 1.22 13.83
C ARG A 1 -27.63 2.64 13.35
N ASP A 2 -28.18 2.93 12.17
CA ASP A 2 -28.18 4.27 11.60
C ASP A 2 -29.18 5.11 12.40
N THR A 3 -28.67 6.00 13.25
CA THR A 3 -29.41 7.21 13.59
C THR A 3 -29.30 8.13 12.38
N GLU A 4 -30.45 8.59 11.88
CA GLU A 4 -30.50 9.57 10.80
C GLU A 4 -29.71 10.81 11.23
N LEU A 5 -28.71 11.19 10.42
CA LEU A 5 -27.84 12.33 10.74
C LEU A 5 -28.64 13.62 10.57
N ASP A 6 -28.63 14.47 11.59
CA ASP A 6 -29.20 15.80 11.48
C ASP A 6 -28.38 16.69 10.52
N GLU A 7 -28.97 17.79 10.07
CA GLU A 7 -28.33 18.72 9.13
C GLU A 7 -26.98 19.25 9.65
N PRO A 8 -26.83 19.70 10.91
CA PRO A 8 -25.54 20.16 11.42
C PRO A 8 -24.46 19.08 11.42
N SER A 9 -24.80 17.84 11.76
CA SER A 9 -23.81 16.75 11.72
C SER A 9 -23.37 16.43 10.29
N ARG A 10 -24.27 16.55 9.30
CA ARG A 10 -23.94 16.30 7.89
C ARG A 10 -23.01 17.37 7.34
N ASP A 11 -23.26 18.63 7.69
CA ASP A 11 -22.37 19.76 7.36
C ASP A 11 -20.98 19.57 7.98
N GLN A 12 -20.93 19.24 9.27
CA GLN A 12 -19.65 18.98 9.95
C GLN A 12 -18.89 17.80 9.32
N LEU A 13 -19.59 16.74 8.89
CA LEU A 13 -18.95 15.59 8.24
C LEU A 13 -18.38 15.92 6.86
N ARG A 14 -18.99 16.87 6.12
CA ARG A 14 -18.43 17.41 4.88
C ARG A 14 -17.08 18.07 5.13
N ASP A 15 -17.01 18.95 6.12
CA ASP A 15 -15.78 19.65 6.49
C ASP A 15 -14.69 18.69 6.97
N ILE A 16 -15.08 17.71 7.81
CA ILE A 16 -14.15 16.67 8.27
C ILE A 16 -13.60 15.88 7.08
N TYR A 17 -14.44 15.52 6.11
CA TYR A 17 -13.99 14.81 4.91
C TYR A 17 -12.99 15.64 4.11
N ALA A 18 -13.32 16.90 3.81
CA ALA A 18 -12.45 17.80 3.05
C ALA A 18 -11.09 18.00 3.73
N ASN A 19 -11.09 18.25 5.05
CA ASN A 19 -9.88 18.37 5.85
C ASN A 19 -9.07 17.06 5.86
N SER A 20 -9.73 15.91 5.98
CA SER A 20 -9.05 14.61 5.97
C SER A 20 -8.34 14.35 4.64
N VAL A 21 -8.98 14.69 3.51
CA VAL A 21 -8.36 14.58 2.19
C VAL A 21 -7.16 15.51 2.08
N ALA A 22 -7.30 16.77 2.52
CA ALA A 22 -6.21 17.74 2.49
C ALA A 22 -4.99 17.26 3.33
N GLU A 23 -5.21 16.79 4.55
CA GLU A 23 -4.16 16.25 5.41
C GLU A 23 -3.48 15.01 4.80
N LEU A 24 -4.26 14.07 4.25
CA LEU A 24 -3.72 12.87 3.60
C LEU A 24 -2.81 13.22 2.42
N LYS A 25 -3.16 14.23 1.63
CA LYS A 25 -2.31 14.70 0.51
C LYS A 25 -0.94 15.19 0.97
N THR A 26 -0.84 15.75 2.18
CA THR A 26 0.46 16.17 2.74
C THR A 26 1.31 15.00 3.21
N ALA A 27 0.68 13.86 3.51
CA ALA A 27 1.35 12.67 4.04
C ALA A 27 1.83 11.70 2.94
N VAL A 28 1.32 11.83 1.71
CA VAL A 28 1.66 10.96 0.58
C VAL A 28 2.58 11.65 -0.43
N SER A 29 3.13 10.88 -1.38
CA SER A 29 3.91 11.45 -2.48
C SER A 29 3.06 12.37 -3.36
N PRO A 30 3.65 13.34 -4.10
CA PRO A 30 2.90 14.23 -4.98
C PRO A 30 2.04 13.51 -6.03
N GLU A 31 2.53 12.36 -6.54
CA GLU A 31 1.80 11.53 -7.50
C GLU A 31 0.54 10.93 -6.87
N LEU A 32 0.67 10.32 -5.69
CA LEU A 32 -0.46 9.76 -4.96
C LEU A 32 -1.44 10.84 -4.49
N GLY A 33 -0.93 12.04 -4.16
CA GLY A 33 -1.77 13.19 -3.84
C GLY A 33 -2.62 13.65 -5.03
N ALA A 34 -2.04 13.68 -6.24
CA ALA A 34 -2.75 14.02 -7.46
C ALA A 34 -3.76 12.93 -7.90
N GLU A 35 -3.46 11.65 -7.62
CA GLU A 35 -4.40 10.55 -7.79
C GLU A 35 -5.57 10.67 -6.81
N LEU A 36 -5.29 10.93 -5.53
CA LEU A 36 -6.30 11.14 -4.51
C LEU A 36 -7.23 12.30 -4.87
N ASP A 37 -6.72 13.41 -5.40
CA ASP A 37 -7.54 14.52 -5.90
C ASP A 37 -8.52 14.08 -6.99
N GLN A 38 -8.06 13.30 -7.97
CA GLN A 38 -8.90 12.82 -9.07
C GLN A 38 -10.00 11.84 -8.62
N LEU A 39 -9.74 11.07 -7.56
CA LEU A 39 -10.65 10.04 -7.07
C LEU A 39 -11.54 10.51 -5.91
N SER A 40 -11.16 11.60 -5.24
CA SER A 40 -11.90 12.14 -4.10
C SER A 40 -13.30 12.62 -4.50
N PHE A 41 -14.25 12.47 -3.59
CA PHE A 41 -15.63 12.90 -3.79
C PHE A 41 -15.72 14.40 -3.56
N VAL A 42 -16.27 15.15 -4.52
CA VAL A 42 -16.51 16.60 -4.39
C VAL A 42 -17.96 16.82 -4.04
N PHE A 43 -18.21 17.36 -2.85
CA PHE A 43 -19.55 17.80 -2.45
C PHE A 43 -19.89 19.13 -3.13
N ASP A 44 -21.17 19.37 -3.38
CA ASP A 44 -21.64 20.70 -3.74
C ASP A 44 -21.55 21.60 -2.50
N ASP A 45 -20.97 22.78 -2.65
CA ASP A 45 -20.84 23.76 -1.56
C ASP A 45 -22.19 24.40 -1.23
N ASP A 46 -23.09 24.49 -2.22
CA ASP A 46 -24.41 25.13 -2.10
C ASP A 46 -25.50 24.18 -1.54
N GLU A 47 -25.21 22.88 -1.43
CA GLU A 47 -26.17 21.86 -0.96
C GLU A 47 -25.64 21.06 0.25
N LEU A 48 -26.52 20.79 1.21
CA LEU A 48 -26.21 19.92 2.34
C LEU A 48 -26.13 18.46 1.86
N PRO A 49 -24.99 17.77 2.03
CA PRO A 49 -24.86 16.41 1.55
C PRO A 49 -25.82 15.47 2.29
N SER A 50 -26.34 14.51 1.56
CA SER A 50 -27.14 13.43 2.11
C SER A 50 -26.28 12.47 2.94
N GLY A 51 -26.92 11.76 3.88
CA GLY A 51 -26.22 10.72 4.65
C GLY A 51 -25.72 9.56 3.77
N VAL A 52 -26.25 9.38 2.57
CA VAL A 52 -25.75 8.39 1.62
C VAL A 52 -24.46 8.87 0.97
N GLU A 53 -24.41 10.12 0.49
CA GLU A 53 -23.21 10.71 -0.12
C GLU A 53 -22.04 10.73 0.86
N LEU A 54 -22.26 11.14 2.11
CA LEU A 54 -21.24 11.12 3.15
C LEU A 54 -20.67 9.71 3.39
N ARG A 55 -21.53 8.68 3.36
CA ARG A 55 -21.09 7.28 3.52
C ARG A 55 -20.31 6.80 2.31
N MET A 56 -20.72 7.16 1.10
CA MET A 56 -20.01 6.82 -0.13
C MET A 56 -18.64 7.49 -0.19
N ALA A 57 -18.56 8.79 0.09
CA ALA A 57 -17.31 9.54 0.13
C ALA A 57 -16.32 8.94 1.15
N LYS A 58 -16.79 8.64 2.36
CA LYS A 58 -15.99 7.96 3.38
C LYS A 58 -15.52 6.57 2.93
N ALA A 59 -16.43 5.76 2.38
CA ALA A 59 -16.08 4.41 1.94
C ALA A 59 -15.04 4.42 0.81
N GLN A 60 -15.15 5.37 -0.13
CA GLN A 60 -14.17 5.57 -1.19
C GLN A 60 -12.79 5.89 -0.61
N LEU A 61 -12.71 6.82 0.35
CA LEU A 61 -11.44 7.19 0.97
C LEU A 61 -10.81 6.04 1.75
N VAL A 62 -11.61 5.31 2.54
CA VAL A 62 -11.14 4.14 3.29
C VAL A 62 -10.65 3.05 2.34
N GLY A 63 -11.41 2.73 1.29
CA GLY A 63 -11.03 1.71 0.31
C GLY A 63 -9.74 2.06 -0.44
N TRP A 64 -9.56 3.33 -0.80
CA TRP A 64 -8.31 3.79 -1.41
C TRP A 64 -7.11 3.64 -0.47
N LEU A 65 -7.27 4.04 0.81
CA LEU A 65 -6.22 3.87 1.82
C LEU A 65 -5.87 2.39 2.06
N GLU A 66 -6.89 1.53 2.15
CA GLU A 66 -6.68 0.08 2.26
C GLU A 66 -5.93 -0.46 1.05
N GLY A 67 -6.27 -0.03 -0.17
CA GLY A 67 -5.55 -0.38 -1.39
C GLY A 67 -4.07 0.04 -1.34
N LEU A 68 -3.80 1.26 -0.90
CA LEU A 68 -2.44 1.79 -0.74
C LEU A 68 -1.62 0.96 0.26
N PHE A 69 -2.17 0.64 1.44
CA PHE A 69 -1.48 -0.19 2.43
C PHE A 69 -1.21 -1.61 1.91
N HIS A 70 -2.19 -2.25 1.27
CA HIS A 70 -1.99 -3.57 0.68
C HIS A 70 -0.96 -3.55 -0.45
N GLY A 71 -0.96 -2.50 -1.29
CA GLY A 71 0.03 -2.32 -2.35
C GLY A 71 1.46 -2.22 -1.80
N MET A 72 1.67 -1.44 -0.75
CA MET A 72 2.98 -1.33 -0.08
C MET A 72 3.42 -2.67 0.53
N GLN A 73 2.50 -3.40 1.18
CA GLN A 73 2.80 -4.72 1.73
C GLN A 73 3.17 -5.73 0.63
N ALA A 74 2.43 -5.75 -0.49
CA ALA A 74 2.70 -6.61 -1.62
C ALA A 74 4.07 -6.30 -2.27
N ALA A 75 4.40 -5.02 -2.42
CA ALA A 75 5.71 -4.59 -2.94
C ALA A 75 6.86 -5.04 -2.02
N LEU A 76 6.71 -4.89 -0.69
CA LEU A 76 7.71 -5.36 0.28
C LEU A 76 7.86 -6.88 0.26
N MET A 77 6.77 -7.64 0.17
CA MET A 77 6.82 -9.10 0.02
C MET A 77 7.55 -9.51 -1.26
N ALA A 78 7.27 -8.85 -2.39
CA ALA A 78 7.94 -9.10 -3.66
C ALA A 78 9.45 -8.80 -3.57
N GLN A 79 9.84 -7.72 -2.91
CA GLN A 79 11.26 -7.40 -2.65
C GLN A 79 11.94 -8.49 -1.81
N GLN A 80 11.30 -8.95 -0.73
CA GLN A 80 11.84 -10.03 0.10
C GLN A 80 11.99 -11.35 -0.67
N MET A 81 11.04 -11.69 -1.54
CA MET A 81 11.12 -12.89 -2.39
C MET A 81 12.26 -12.80 -3.40
N ASN A 82 12.42 -11.66 -4.07
CA ASN A 82 13.53 -11.44 -5.01
C ASN A 82 14.89 -11.56 -4.30
N MET A 83 15.02 -11.01 -3.09
CA MET A 83 16.24 -11.14 -2.29
C MET A 83 16.55 -12.60 -1.93
N ARG A 84 15.53 -13.40 -1.54
CA ARG A 84 15.71 -14.83 -1.26
C ARG A 84 16.19 -15.60 -2.50
N GLN A 85 15.60 -15.34 -3.67
CA GLN A 85 16.01 -15.98 -4.92
C GLN A 85 17.44 -15.61 -5.33
N GLN A 86 17.86 -14.35 -5.10
CA GLN A 86 19.24 -13.93 -5.34
C GLN A 86 20.22 -14.68 -4.44
N LEU A 87 19.91 -14.83 -3.15
CA LEU A 87 20.74 -15.59 -2.21
C LEU A 87 20.83 -17.06 -2.58
N GLU A 88 19.71 -17.67 -2.98
CA GLU A 88 19.68 -19.06 -3.47
C GLU A 88 20.53 -19.21 -4.74
N GLY A 89 20.42 -18.29 -5.69
CA GLY A 89 21.25 -18.25 -6.89
C GLY A 89 22.74 -18.12 -6.58
N MET A 90 23.12 -17.26 -5.62
CA MET A 90 24.51 -17.13 -5.16
C MET A 90 25.02 -18.40 -4.48
N ARG A 91 24.19 -19.07 -3.66
CA ARG A 91 24.52 -20.36 -3.05
C ARG A 91 24.75 -21.45 -4.09
N GLN A 92 23.99 -21.41 -5.19
CA GLN A 92 24.13 -22.36 -6.30
C GLN A 92 25.35 -22.08 -7.19
N GLN A 93 25.84 -20.83 -7.20
CA GLN A 93 27.05 -20.42 -7.90
C GLN A 93 28.34 -20.59 -7.08
N LEU A 94 28.24 -20.78 -5.76
CA LEU A 94 29.37 -21.18 -4.93
C LEU A 94 29.65 -22.67 -5.19
N PRO A 95 30.74 -23.04 -5.88
CA PRO A 95 31.07 -24.43 -6.11
C PRO A 95 31.37 -25.07 -4.75
N GLU A 96 30.88 -26.28 -4.57
CA GLU A 96 31.13 -27.20 -3.46
C GLU A 96 32.61 -27.66 -3.45
N HIS A 97 33.57 -26.73 -3.45
CA HIS A 97 35.00 -27.00 -3.58
C HIS A 97 35.73 -27.18 -2.25
N ALA A 98 35.01 -27.50 -1.18
CA ALA A 98 35.57 -27.72 0.16
C ALA A 98 35.59 -29.21 0.58
N GLY A 99 35.76 -30.16 -0.35
CA GLY A 99 35.62 -31.59 0.01
C GLY A 99 36.33 -32.67 -0.79
N GLN A 100 37.11 -32.38 -1.85
CA GLN A 100 37.84 -33.45 -2.55
C GLN A 100 39.35 -33.34 -2.26
N PRO A 101 39.90 -34.06 -1.26
CA PRO A 101 41.35 -34.28 -1.21
C PRO A 101 41.75 -35.00 -2.50
N PRO A 102 42.82 -34.57 -3.20
CA PRO A 102 43.22 -35.19 -4.44
C PRO A 102 43.60 -36.65 -4.19
N SER A 103 42.82 -37.54 -4.78
CA SER A 103 43.13 -38.95 -4.99
C SER A 103 44.42 -39.05 -5.82
N GLY A 104 45.57 -39.01 -5.15
CA GLY A 104 46.86 -39.34 -5.74
C GLY A 104 46.93 -40.85 -5.98
N GLY A 105 46.74 -41.26 -7.23
CA GLY A 105 46.98 -42.63 -7.71
C GLY A 105 48.48 -43.00 -7.78
N PRO A 106 48.83 -44.04 -8.55
CA PRO A 106 49.17 -45.37 -8.08
C PRO A 106 50.69 -45.63 -8.02
N GLY A 107 51.07 -46.67 -7.25
CA GLY A 107 52.45 -46.94 -6.82
C GLY A 107 53.49 -47.23 -7.90
N TYR A 108 54.75 -47.11 -7.49
CA TYR A 108 55.91 -47.77 -8.10
C TYR A 108 57.01 -47.98 -7.02
N LEU A 109 57.47 -49.24 -6.97
CA LEU A 109 58.68 -49.80 -6.34
C LEU A 109 58.74 -49.85 -4.80
#